data_AF-H8ZGK5-F1
#
_entry.id   AF-H8ZGK5-F1
#
_cell.length_a   1.000
_cell.length_b   1.000
_cell.length_c   1.000
_cell.angle_alpha   90.00
_cell.angle_beta   90.00
_cell.angle_gamma   90.00
#
_symmetry.space_group_name_H-M   'P 1'
#
loop_
_entity.id
_entity.type
_entity.pdbx_description
1 polymer ?
#
loop_
_entity_poly.entity_id
_entity_poly.type
_entity_poly.pdbx_seq_one_letter_code
_entity_poly.pdbx_strand_id
1 'polypeptide(L)'
;MKLYIKLESKEVAKKELRIHRIRQKEKERDTRRVKVCMLIGLAILCHVWDRILTVDGLRGVYIMADHINEKTYSLNSKIKPVLREEASDIALMHSKRFFSPEIKIEHSIEVTKGDSEDNSERYVPKDPIYTYTRDHRQDRVHLILPYEGVLLKYKRAYFTTLLELFPSMHGYVSMWSDREDSFFSFINSTAVEKYKYKILASLLLLAEGVNVPLAINESQSRTELVLKKADEGEHFRLN
;
A
#
# COMPACT_ATOMS: atom_id res chain seq x y z
N MET A 1 65.90 -43.95 -1.76
CA MET A 1 64.81 -43.92 -0.75
C MET A 1 64.63 -42.55 -0.07
N LYS A 2 65.68 -41.85 0.38
CA LYS A 2 65.57 -40.53 1.05
C LYS A 2 64.96 -39.37 0.22
N LEU A 3 65.13 -39.38 -1.10
CA LEU A 3 64.61 -38.32 -1.99
C LEU A 3 63.09 -38.39 -2.20
N TYR A 4 62.54 -39.60 -2.26
CA TYR A 4 61.12 -39.83 -2.52
C TYR A 4 60.24 -39.36 -1.34
N ILE A 5 60.66 -39.69 -0.12
CA ILE A 5 60.00 -39.27 1.14
C ILE A 5 59.98 -37.73 1.29
N LYS A 6 61.02 -37.04 0.77
CA LYS A 6 61.17 -35.58 0.87
C LYS A 6 60.31 -34.83 -0.16
N LEU A 7 59.98 -35.47 -1.28
CA LEU A 7 59.05 -34.92 -2.28
C LEU A 7 57.60 -35.04 -1.79
N GLU A 8 57.25 -36.20 -1.26
CA GLU A 8 55.91 -36.50 -0.74
C GLU A 8 55.52 -35.58 0.43
N SER A 9 56.46 -35.29 1.34
CA SER A 9 56.21 -34.35 2.44
C SER A 9 55.99 -32.90 1.98
N LYS A 10 56.65 -32.47 0.89
CA LYS A 10 56.46 -31.13 0.30
C LYS A 10 55.11 -31.00 -0.41
N GLU A 11 54.63 -32.06 -1.06
CA GLU A 11 53.32 -32.06 -1.71
C GLU A 11 52.18 -32.04 -0.69
N VAL A 12 52.31 -32.81 0.40
CA VAL A 12 51.35 -32.81 1.52
C VAL A 12 51.27 -31.41 2.16
N ALA A 13 52.40 -30.78 2.45
CA ALA A 13 52.44 -29.42 3.01
C ALA A 13 51.77 -28.37 2.09
N LYS A 14 51.92 -28.54 0.77
CA LYS A 14 51.31 -27.63 -0.22
C LYS A 14 49.79 -27.82 -0.34
N LYS A 15 49.29 -29.04 -0.14
CA LYS A 15 47.85 -29.36 -0.08
C LYS A 15 47.20 -28.74 1.18
N GLU A 16 47.81 -28.93 2.34
CA GLU A 16 47.35 -28.35 3.62
C GLU A 16 47.23 -26.82 3.55
N LEU A 17 48.24 -26.14 2.99
CA LEU A 17 48.22 -24.68 2.79
C LEU A 17 47.08 -24.21 1.88
N ARG A 18 46.72 -24.99 0.85
CA ARG A 18 45.59 -24.67 -0.03
C ARG A 18 44.25 -24.80 0.70
N ILE A 19 44.08 -25.85 1.49
CA ILE A 19 42.85 -26.10 2.27
C ILE A 19 42.65 -25.00 3.31
N HIS A 20 43.71 -24.60 4.02
CA HIS A 20 43.65 -23.51 5.00
C HIS A 20 43.21 -22.18 4.38
N ARG A 21 43.73 -21.85 3.18
CA ARG A 21 43.40 -20.61 2.45
C ARG A 21 41.96 -20.59 1.94
N ILE A 22 41.40 -21.74 1.56
CA ILE A 22 39.99 -21.87 1.15
C ILE A 22 39.08 -21.64 2.36
N ARG A 23 39.37 -22.30 3.50
CA ARG A 23 38.61 -22.11 4.75
C ARG A 23 38.62 -20.66 5.24
N GLN A 24 39.75 -19.95 5.14
CA GLN A 24 39.81 -18.52 5.49
C GLN A 24 38.91 -17.68 4.58
N LYS A 25 38.92 -17.93 3.26
CA LYS A 25 38.09 -17.20 2.30
C LYS A 25 36.59 -17.46 2.47
N GLU A 26 36.20 -18.66 2.88
CA GLU A 26 34.81 -18.99 3.22
C GLU A 26 34.37 -18.28 4.50
N LYS A 27 35.21 -18.32 5.55
CA LYS A 27 34.94 -17.63 6.82
C LYS A 27 34.80 -16.12 6.63
N GLU A 28 35.64 -15.49 5.82
CA GLU A 28 35.49 -14.07 5.46
C GLU A 28 34.19 -13.79 4.69
N ARG A 29 33.81 -14.68 3.76
CA ARG A 29 32.55 -14.55 3.00
C ARG A 29 31.32 -14.64 3.90
N ASP A 30 31.31 -15.58 4.83
CA ASP A 30 30.21 -15.74 5.79
C ASP A 30 30.13 -14.54 6.74
N THR A 31 31.28 -14.07 7.23
CA THR A 31 31.33 -12.87 8.08
C THR A 31 30.83 -11.62 7.33
N ARG A 32 31.14 -11.51 6.03
CA ARG A 32 30.66 -10.41 5.18
C ARG A 32 29.15 -10.50 4.91
N ARG A 33 28.62 -11.71 4.70
CA ARG A 33 27.17 -11.94 4.56
C ARG A 33 26.41 -11.56 5.82
N VAL A 34 26.89 -11.98 6.99
CA VAL A 34 26.27 -11.61 8.28
C VAL A 34 26.25 -10.09 8.47
N LYS A 35 27.34 -9.39 8.15
CA LYS A 35 27.40 -7.92 8.22
C LYS A 35 26.40 -7.24 7.27
N VAL A 36 26.25 -7.75 6.05
CA VAL A 36 25.28 -7.22 5.07
C VAL A 36 23.85 -7.45 5.56
N CYS A 37 23.53 -8.65 6.08
CA CYS A 37 22.21 -8.92 6.64
C CYS A 37 21.90 -8.03 7.87
N MET A 38 22.88 -7.74 8.72
CA MET A 38 22.69 -6.79 9.83
C MET A 38 22.43 -5.37 9.34
N LEU A 39 23.10 -4.91 8.28
CA LEU A 39 22.85 -3.58 7.70
C LEU A 39 21.46 -3.48 7.07
N ILE A 40 21.01 -4.53 6.37
CA ILE A 40 19.65 -4.59 5.82
C ILE A 40 18.62 -4.60 6.96
N GLY A 41 18.85 -5.40 8.00
CA GLY A 41 17.99 -5.44 9.19
C GLY A 41 17.90 -4.08 9.89
N LEU A 42 19.03 -3.37 10.04
CA LEU A 42 19.07 -2.03 10.60
C LEU A 42 18.32 -1.02 9.72
N ALA A 43 18.47 -1.07 8.39
CA ALA A 43 17.75 -0.19 7.48
C ALA A 43 16.23 -0.41 7.56
N ILE A 44 15.78 -1.67 7.63
CA ILE A 44 14.36 -2.01 7.83
C ILE A 44 13.88 -1.49 9.19
N LEU A 45 14.66 -1.67 10.26
CA LEU A 45 14.31 -1.19 11.60
C LEU A 45 14.19 0.34 11.63
N CYS A 46 15.11 1.05 10.97
CA CYS A 46 15.06 2.51 10.83
C CYS A 46 13.82 2.95 10.05
N HIS A 47 13.49 2.29 8.93
CA HIS A 47 12.28 2.61 8.16
C HIS A 47 10.99 2.35 8.94
N VAL A 48 10.94 1.28 9.74
CA VAL A 48 9.77 0.95 10.56
C VAL A 48 9.64 1.91 11.74
N TRP A 49 10.75 2.27 12.40
CA TRP A 49 10.74 3.21 13.53
C TRP A 49 10.38 4.63 13.09
N ASP A 50 10.90 5.08 11.95
CA ASP A 50 10.54 6.36 11.34
C ASP A 50 9.03 6.43 11.04
N ARG A 51 8.45 5.33 10.56
CA ARG A 51 6.99 5.18 10.35
C ARG A 51 6.16 5.16 11.64
N ILE A 52 6.67 4.57 12.73
CA ILE A 52 5.96 4.58 14.03
C ILE A 52 5.98 5.99 14.63
N LEU A 53 7.11 6.68 14.58
CA LEU A 53 7.24 8.05 15.10
C LEU A 53 6.36 9.06 14.33
N THR A 54 6.18 8.83 13.03
CA THR A 54 5.31 9.66 12.17
C THR A 54 3.82 9.41 12.41
N VAL A 55 3.39 8.18 12.73
CA VAL A 55 1.98 7.89 13.10
C VAL A 55 1.58 8.60 14.41
N ASP A 56 2.46 8.66 15.40
CA ASP A 56 2.22 9.42 16.64
C ASP A 56 2.17 10.93 16.39
N GLY A 57 2.99 11.43 15.46
CA GLY A 57 2.95 12.82 14.98
C GLY A 57 1.67 13.16 14.21
N LEU A 58 1.19 12.24 13.36
CA LEU A 58 -0.06 12.38 12.59
C LEU A 58 -1.28 12.45 13.51
N ARG A 59 -1.31 11.67 14.61
CA ARG A 59 -2.39 11.76 15.62
C ARG A 59 -2.45 13.14 16.26
N GLY A 60 -1.28 13.75 16.52
CA GLY A 60 -1.19 15.13 17.01
C GLY A 60 -1.67 16.16 15.97
N VAL A 61 -1.31 16.00 14.69
CA VAL A 61 -1.71 16.91 13.60
C VAL A 61 -3.20 16.80 13.27
N TYR A 62 -3.80 15.60 13.30
CA TYR A 62 -5.24 15.41 13.10
C TYR A 62 -6.05 16.08 14.22
N ILE A 63 -5.62 15.94 15.49
CA ILE A 63 -6.22 16.63 16.64
C ILE A 63 -6.06 18.15 16.53
N MET A 64 -4.97 18.63 15.91
CA MET A 64 -4.73 20.07 15.69
C MET A 64 -5.51 20.61 14.49
N ALA A 65 -5.67 19.85 13.41
CA ALA A 65 -6.41 20.25 12.21
C ALA A 65 -7.91 20.45 12.48
N ASP A 66 -8.50 19.65 13.39
CA ASP A 66 -9.85 19.88 13.92
C ASP A 66 -9.98 21.18 14.74
N HIS A 67 -8.85 21.81 15.11
CA HIS A 67 -8.80 22.97 16.01
C HIS A 67 -8.12 24.23 15.44
N ILE A 68 -7.63 24.23 14.19
CA ILE A 68 -6.86 25.38 13.66
C ILE A 68 -7.78 26.39 12.96
N ASN A 69 -8.04 27.47 13.70
CA ASN A 69 -8.23 28.81 13.15
C ASN A 69 -6.87 29.32 12.60
N GLU A 70 -6.90 30.01 11.46
CA GLU A 70 -5.74 30.55 10.73
C GLU A 70 -4.66 31.16 11.63
N LYS A 71 -3.56 30.43 11.87
CA LYS A 71 -2.16 30.92 12.01
C LYS A 71 -1.30 29.90 12.76
N THR A 72 -0.53 29.09 12.04
CA THR A 72 0.80 28.70 12.54
C THR A 72 1.75 28.34 11.40
N TYR A 73 2.37 29.35 10.81
CA TYR A 73 3.59 29.21 10.00
C TYR A 73 4.80 29.24 10.94
N SER A 74 5.35 28.09 11.39
CA SER A 74 6.75 27.99 11.89
C SER A 74 7.22 26.57 12.31
N LEU A 75 6.85 25.49 11.59
CA LEU A 75 7.40 24.16 11.87
C LEU A 75 8.06 23.55 10.63
N ASN A 76 9.08 24.20 10.08
CA ASN A 76 9.50 23.90 8.71
C ASN A 76 11.01 24.05 8.50
N SER A 77 11.77 22.96 8.67
CA SER A 77 12.99 22.74 7.87
C SER A 77 13.45 21.28 7.79
N LYS A 78 13.18 20.44 8.78
CA LYS A 78 13.73 19.06 8.83
C LYS A 78 12.71 17.92 8.60
N ILE A 79 11.42 18.17 8.80
CA ILE A 79 10.32 17.17 8.73
C ILE A 79 9.67 17.12 7.32
N LYS A 80 10.15 17.93 6.36
CA LYS A 80 9.44 18.18 5.09
C LYS A 80 9.43 17.06 4.03
N PRO A 81 10.48 16.24 3.81
CA PRO A 81 10.51 15.43 2.59
C PRO A 81 9.54 14.25 2.66
N VAL A 82 9.53 13.48 3.75
CA VAL A 82 8.62 12.34 3.94
C VAL A 82 7.17 12.81 4.01
N LEU A 83 6.87 13.87 4.78
CA LEU A 83 5.52 14.45 4.82
C LEU A 83 5.06 14.99 3.47
N ARG A 84 5.97 15.53 2.66
CA ARG A 84 5.66 16.01 1.31
C ARG A 84 5.39 14.84 0.36
N GLU A 85 6.11 13.74 0.50
CA GLU A 85 5.90 12.51 -0.26
C GLU A 85 4.56 11.87 0.11
N GLU A 86 4.26 11.69 1.39
CA GLU A 86 2.96 11.17 1.85
C GLU A 86 1.79 12.06 1.44
N ALA A 87 1.93 13.39 1.56
CA ALA A 87 0.92 14.32 1.08
C ALA A 87 0.76 14.25 -0.45
N SER A 88 1.85 14.02 -1.19
CA SER A 88 1.83 13.81 -2.64
C SER A 88 1.13 12.50 -3.00
N ASP A 89 1.36 11.43 -2.25
CA ASP A 89 0.73 10.12 -2.46
C ASP A 89 -0.76 10.16 -2.14
N ILE A 90 -1.14 10.82 -1.06
CA ILE A 90 -2.55 11.07 -0.72
C ILE A 90 -3.20 11.92 -1.80
N ALA A 91 -2.53 12.96 -2.31
CA ALA A 91 -3.04 13.78 -3.41
C ALA A 91 -3.16 12.99 -4.72
N LEU A 92 -2.21 12.08 -5.00
CA LEU A 92 -2.26 11.19 -6.14
C LEU A 92 -3.44 10.24 -6.03
N MET A 93 -3.61 9.57 -4.88
CA MET A 93 -4.74 8.68 -4.62
C MET A 93 -6.08 9.41 -4.69
N HIS A 94 -6.14 10.63 -4.13
CA HIS A 94 -7.31 11.50 -4.25
C HIS A 94 -7.63 11.79 -5.71
N SER A 95 -6.63 12.18 -6.49
CA SER A 95 -6.80 12.47 -7.91
C SER A 95 -7.24 11.25 -8.69
N LYS A 96 -6.64 10.09 -8.42
CA LYS A 96 -7.00 8.82 -9.05
C LYS A 96 -8.43 8.41 -8.69
N ARG A 97 -8.84 8.55 -7.43
CA ARG A 97 -10.16 8.12 -6.97
C ARG A 97 -11.29 9.04 -7.44
N PHE A 98 -11.05 10.35 -7.50
CA PHE A 98 -12.11 11.34 -7.72
C PHE A 98 -12.10 12.03 -9.08
N PHE A 99 -10.98 11.99 -9.82
CA PHE A 99 -10.83 12.72 -11.09
C PHE A 99 -10.38 11.85 -12.27
N SER A 100 -10.27 10.54 -12.11
CA SER A 100 -9.91 9.67 -13.25
C SER A 100 -11.06 9.59 -14.25
N PRO A 101 -10.78 9.77 -15.56
CA PRO A 101 -11.81 9.70 -16.60
C PRO A 101 -12.40 8.29 -16.77
N GLU A 102 -11.75 7.26 -16.24
CA GLU A 102 -12.26 5.89 -16.26
C GLU A 102 -13.40 5.65 -15.23
N ILE A 103 -13.58 6.55 -14.26
CA ILE A 103 -14.61 6.46 -13.22
C ILE A 103 -15.79 7.33 -13.60
N LYS A 104 -16.95 6.70 -13.76
CA LYS A 104 -18.24 7.38 -13.85
C LYS A 104 -18.64 7.86 -12.47
N ILE A 105 -18.75 9.18 -12.32
CA ILE A 105 -19.18 9.84 -11.10
C ILE A 105 -20.69 10.09 -11.18
N GLU A 106 -21.45 9.56 -10.23
CA GLU A 106 -22.88 9.83 -10.12
C GLU A 106 -23.08 11.06 -9.21
N HIS A 107 -23.62 12.14 -9.78
CA HIS A 107 -23.90 13.36 -9.06
C HIS A 107 -25.18 14.00 -9.57
N SER A 108 -25.87 14.72 -8.70
CA SER A 108 -27.01 15.56 -9.05
C SER A 108 -26.70 17.02 -8.71
N ILE A 109 -27.24 17.90 -9.53
CA ILE A 109 -27.26 19.34 -9.28
C ILE A 109 -28.72 19.73 -9.25
N GLU A 110 -29.20 20.09 -8.08
CA GLU A 110 -30.54 20.61 -7.90
C GLU A 110 -30.48 22.13 -7.85
N VAL A 111 -31.44 22.78 -8.51
CA VAL A 111 -31.56 24.23 -8.52
C VAL A 111 -32.82 24.60 -7.76
N THR A 112 -32.65 25.12 -6.55
CA THR A 112 -33.77 25.64 -5.76
C THR A 112 -34.12 27.03 -6.26
N LYS A 113 -35.38 27.22 -6.66
CA LYS A 113 -35.92 28.54 -6.93
C LYS A 113 -36.09 29.25 -5.59
N GLY A 114 -35.51 30.44 -5.43
CA GLY A 114 -35.80 31.29 -4.27
C GLY A 114 -37.30 31.61 -4.20
N ASP A 115 -37.78 32.03 -3.03
CA ASP A 115 -39.20 32.24 -2.66
C ASP A 115 -39.93 33.32 -3.50
N SER A 116 -39.96 33.19 -4.82
CA SER A 116 -40.81 33.98 -5.71
C SER A 116 -42.10 33.21 -5.99
N GLU A 117 -43.24 33.84 -5.74
CA GLU A 117 -44.62 33.30 -5.87
C GLU A 117 -44.98 32.76 -7.27
N ASP A 118 -44.12 32.92 -8.27
CA ASP A 118 -44.35 32.48 -9.64
C ASP A 118 -43.65 31.14 -9.93
N ASN A 119 -44.38 30.05 -9.69
CA ASN A 119 -43.94 28.66 -9.92
C ASN A 119 -43.94 28.25 -11.40
N SER A 120 -43.99 29.18 -12.37
CA SER A 120 -43.96 28.80 -13.78
C SER A 120 -42.62 28.12 -14.17
N GLU A 121 -42.70 27.09 -15.03
CA GLU A 121 -41.52 26.36 -15.53
C GLU A 121 -40.53 27.26 -16.30
N ARG A 122 -40.96 28.45 -16.74
CA ARG A 122 -40.13 29.41 -17.49
C ARG A 122 -39.39 30.44 -16.61
N TYR A 123 -39.66 30.47 -15.31
CA TYR A 123 -39.00 31.42 -14.42
C TYR A 123 -37.61 30.92 -14.01
N VAL A 124 -36.57 31.64 -14.44
CA VAL A 124 -35.20 31.48 -13.95
C VAL A 124 -35.02 32.46 -12.78
N PRO A 125 -34.77 31.97 -11.55
CA PRO A 125 -34.55 32.84 -10.40
C PRO A 125 -33.40 33.81 -10.66
N LYS A 126 -33.50 35.04 -10.16
CA LYS A 126 -32.37 35.99 -10.20
C LYS A 126 -31.14 35.45 -9.46
N ASP A 127 -31.39 34.74 -8.35
CA ASP A 127 -30.35 34.16 -7.49
C ASP A 127 -30.65 32.66 -7.24
N PRO A 128 -30.34 31.77 -8.20
CA PRO A 128 -30.58 30.34 -8.06
C PRO A 128 -29.62 29.76 -7.01
N ILE A 129 -30.14 28.95 -6.08
CA ILE A 129 -29.33 28.17 -5.15
C ILE A 129 -29.04 26.82 -5.79
N TYR A 130 -27.76 26.51 -5.98
CA TYR A 130 -27.32 25.22 -6.51
C TYR A 130 -26.94 24.29 -5.37
N THR A 131 -27.64 23.16 -5.26
CA THR A 131 -27.33 22.09 -4.32
C THR A 131 -26.64 20.97 -5.09
N TYR A 132 -25.35 20.78 -4.84
CA TYR A 132 -24.58 19.66 -5.38
C TYR A 132 -24.67 18.46 -4.44
N THR A 133 -25.17 17.34 -4.95
CA THR A 133 -25.22 16.08 -4.20
C THR A 133 -24.45 15.00 -4.95
N ARG A 134 -23.60 14.27 -4.23
CA ARG A 134 -22.83 13.15 -4.76
C ARG A 134 -22.89 11.98 -3.80
N ASP A 135 -23.20 10.81 -4.34
CA ASP A 135 -23.09 9.55 -3.60
C ASP A 135 -21.88 8.77 -4.11
N HIS A 136 -20.79 8.79 -3.33
CA HIS A 136 -19.55 8.09 -3.67
C HIS A 136 -19.72 6.57 -3.81
N ARG A 137 -20.80 5.99 -3.25
CA ARG A 137 -21.14 4.56 -3.36
C ARG A 137 -21.56 4.18 -4.77
N GLN A 138 -22.05 5.14 -5.54
CA GLN A 138 -22.56 4.91 -6.90
C GLN A 138 -21.49 5.05 -7.97
N ASP A 139 -20.30 5.54 -7.59
CA ASP A 139 -19.16 5.65 -8.49
C ASP A 139 -18.81 4.25 -9.03
N ARG A 140 -18.67 4.17 -10.35
CA ARG A 140 -18.43 2.91 -11.07
C ARG A 140 -17.50 3.11 -12.24
N VAL A 141 -16.80 2.08 -12.66
CA VAL A 141 -16.00 2.16 -13.89
C VAL A 141 -16.93 2.35 -15.09
N HIS A 142 -16.58 3.25 -16.02
CA HIS A 142 -17.34 3.43 -17.25
C HIS A 142 -17.49 2.10 -18.01
N LEU A 143 -18.70 1.86 -18.54
CA LEU A 143 -18.96 0.66 -19.34
C LEU A 143 -18.13 0.65 -20.62
N ILE A 144 -18.01 1.81 -21.27
CA ILE A 144 -17.24 2.04 -22.49
C ILE A 144 -15.99 2.83 -22.12
N LEU A 145 -14.82 2.25 -22.36
CA LEU A 145 -13.51 2.89 -22.15
C LEU A 145 -12.76 2.95 -23.49
N PRO A 146 -11.90 3.96 -23.73
CA PRO A 146 -11.16 4.12 -24.98
C PRO A 146 -9.90 3.23 -25.02
N TYR A 147 -10.01 1.98 -24.57
CA TYR A 147 -8.92 1.00 -24.53
C TYR A 147 -9.36 -0.29 -25.20
N GLU A 148 -8.39 -1.06 -25.70
CA GLU A 148 -8.64 -2.35 -26.36
C GLU A 148 -7.79 -3.47 -25.74
N GLY A 149 -8.21 -4.72 -25.99
CA GLY A 149 -7.47 -5.93 -25.65
C GLY A 149 -7.08 -6.03 -24.18
N VAL A 150 -5.81 -6.39 -23.93
CA VAL A 150 -5.25 -6.61 -22.58
C VAL A 150 -5.28 -5.34 -21.73
N LEU A 151 -5.05 -4.18 -22.34
CA LEU A 151 -5.06 -2.90 -21.63
C LEU A 151 -6.45 -2.56 -21.11
N LEU A 152 -7.50 -2.82 -21.88
CA LEU A 152 -8.88 -2.63 -21.44
C LEU A 152 -9.18 -3.49 -20.20
N LYS A 153 -8.80 -4.77 -20.24
CA LYS A 153 -8.99 -5.69 -19.11
C LYS A 153 -8.25 -5.21 -17.87
N TYR A 154 -6.99 -4.80 -18.03
CA TYR A 154 -6.17 -4.27 -16.95
C TYR A 154 -6.77 -2.99 -16.35
N LYS A 155 -7.12 -2.00 -17.18
CA LYS A 155 -7.70 -0.73 -16.74
C LYS A 155 -9.01 -0.93 -15.98
N ARG A 156 -9.90 -1.79 -16.50
CA ARG A 156 -11.15 -2.12 -15.83
C ARG A 156 -10.90 -2.75 -14.46
N ALA A 157 -10.01 -3.74 -14.39
CA ALA A 157 -9.66 -4.38 -13.12
C ALA A 157 -9.07 -3.37 -12.13
N TYR A 158 -8.08 -2.59 -12.55
CA TYR A 158 -7.42 -1.58 -11.72
C TYR A 158 -8.41 -0.59 -11.09
N PHE A 159 -9.29 0.03 -11.90
CA PHE A 159 -10.23 1.01 -11.37
C PHE A 159 -11.37 0.38 -10.56
N THR A 160 -11.76 -0.86 -10.87
CA THR A 160 -12.73 -1.60 -10.05
C THR A 160 -12.14 -1.86 -8.67
N THR A 161 -10.91 -2.39 -8.61
CA THR A 161 -10.19 -2.62 -7.36
C THR A 161 -9.94 -1.33 -6.58
N LEU A 162 -9.64 -0.22 -7.27
CA LEU A 162 -9.47 1.08 -6.62
C LEU A 162 -10.77 1.54 -5.91
N LEU A 163 -11.92 1.39 -6.57
CA LEU A 163 -13.23 1.74 -6.00
C LEU A 163 -13.61 0.83 -4.83
N GLU A 164 -13.30 -0.46 -4.92
CA GLU A 164 -13.59 -1.45 -3.86
C GLU A 164 -12.70 -1.26 -2.62
N LEU A 165 -11.41 -0.96 -2.81
CA LEU A 165 -10.48 -0.72 -1.71
C LEU A 165 -10.69 0.65 -1.07
N PHE A 166 -11.04 1.66 -1.85
CA PHE A 166 -11.24 3.04 -1.39
C PHE A 166 -12.64 3.54 -1.76
N PRO A 167 -13.70 3.04 -1.10
CA PRO A 167 -15.06 3.47 -1.37
C PRO A 167 -15.27 4.97 -1.12
N SER A 168 -14.50 5.56 -0.19
CA SER A 168 -14.50 7.02 0.03
C SER A 168 -15.88 7.61 0.35
N MET A 169 -16.63 6.91 1.20
CA MET A 169 -18.03 7.18 1.58
C MET A 169 -18.30 8.63 2.00
N HIS A 170 -17.30 9.33 2.51
CA HIS A 170 -17.40 10.68 3.07
C HIS A 170 -16.68 11.75 2.23
N GLY A 171 -16.31 11.45 0.99
CA GLY A 171 -15.71 12.44 0.08
C GLY A 171 -14.23 12.73 0.29
N TYR A 172 -13.55 11.92 1.10
CA TYR A 172 -12.09 11.87 1.18
C TYR A 172 -11.60 10.44 0.93
N VAL A 173 -10.31 10.30 0.58
CA VAL A 173 -9.70 8.98 0.34
C VAL A 173 -9.79 8.16 1.61
N SER A 174 -10.58 7.08 1.57
CA SER A 174 -10.80 6.25 2.75
C SER A 174 -11.18 4.85 2.34
N MET A 175 -10.62 3.88 3.06
CA MET A 175 -10.99 2.47 2.96
C MET A 175 -12.25 2.16 3.76
N TRP A 176 -12.67 3.04 4.67
CA TRP A 176 -13.81 2.78 5.55
C TRP A 176 -15.07 2.51 4.75
N SER A 177 -15.78 1.46 5.14
CA SER A 177 -17.04 1.03 4.52
C SER A 177 -17.97 0.47 5.58
N ASP A 178 -19.27 0.70 5.38
CA ASP A 178 -20.35 0.09 6.15
C ASP A 178 -20.81 -1.26 5.57
N ARG A 179 -20.24 -1.70 4.43
CA ARG A 179 -20.64 -2.94 3.77
C ARG A 179 -19.95 -4.14 4.40
N GLU A 180 -20.71 -5.17 4.74
CA GLU A 180 -20.21 -6.41 5.35
C GLU A 180 -19.24 -7.18 4.44
N ASP A 181 -19.45 -7.11 3.12
CA ASP A 181 -18.63 -7.74 2.08
C ASP A 181 -17.42 -6.90 1.62
N SER A 182 -17.13 -5.79 2.31
CA SER A 182 -16.00 -4.91 1.95
C SER A 182 -14.66 -5.44 2.43
N PHE A 183 -13.57 -4.99 1.78
CA PHE A 183 -12.22 -5.25 2.25
C PHE A 183 -11.97 -4.71 3.66
N PHE A 184 -12.59 -3.57 4.00
CA PHE A 184 -12.53 -3.00 5.34
C PHE A 184 -13.15 -3.94 6.38
N SER A 185 -14.34 -4.46 6.12
CA SER A 185 -14.98 -5.45 7.00
C SER A 185 -14.17 -6.74 7.10
N PHE A 186 -13.61 -7.22 5.98
CA PHE A 186 -12.75 -8.40 5.97
C PHE A 186 -11.53 -8.24 6.89
N ILE A 187 -10.73 -7.18 6.75
CA ILE A 187 -9.49 -6.99 7.54
C ILE A 187 -9.74 -6.67 9.02
N ASN A 188 -10.94 -6.20 9.37
CA ASN A 188 -11.33 -5.93 10.76
C ASN A 188 -12.20 -7.04 11.35
N SER A 189 -12.47 -8.12 10.62
CA SER A 189 -13.19 -9.28 11.16
C SER A 189 -12.37 -9.97 12.25
N THR A 190 -13.04 -10.58 13.22
CA THR A 190 -12.40 -11.21 14.39
C THR A 190 -11.37 -12.28 14.02
N ALA A 191 -11.58 -13.00 12.92
CA ALA A 191 -10.66 -14.02 12.42
C ALA A 191 -9.39 -13.43 11.79
N VAL A 192 -9.49 -12.24 11.20
CA VAL A 192 -8.46 -11.61 10.35
C VAL A 192 -7.72 -10.48 11.05
N GLU A 193 -8.34 -9.81 12.03
CA GLU A 193 -7.84 -8.59 12.67
C GLU A 193 -6.39 -8.73 13.14
N LYS A 194 -6.04 -9.87 13.75
CA LYS A 194 -4.67 -10.18 14.21
C LYS A 194 -3.62 -10.24 13.08
N TYR A 195 -4.05 -10.37 11.83
CA TYR A 195 -3.21 -10.40 10.63
C TYR A 195 -3.37 -9.18 9.73
N LYS A 196 -4.26 -8.24 10.06
CA LYS A 196 -4.54 -7.01 9.29
C LYS A 196 -3.27 -6.33 8.78
N TYR A 197 -2.33 -6.04 9.68
CA TYR A 197 -1.10 -5.34 9.31
C TYR A 197 -0.18 -6.18 8.41
N LYS A 198 -0.19 -7.52 8.52
CA LYS A 198 0.56 -8.39 7.62
C LYS A 198 -0.04 -8.41 6.22
N ILE A 199 -1.36 -8.41 6.12
CA ILE A 199 -2.07 -8.32 4.84
C ILE A 199 -1.74 -6.99 4.16
N LEU A 200 -1.93 -5.87 4.88
CA LEU A 200 -1.64 -4.53 4.34
C LEU A 200 -0.17 -4.36 3.95
N ALA A 201 0.77 -4.84 4.77
CA ALA A 201 2.19 -4.79 4.45
C ALA A 201 2.54 -5.65 3.21
N SER A 202 1.91 -6.83 3.07
CA SER A 202 2.11 -7.69 1.90
C SER A 202 1.60 -7.02 0.62
N LEU A 203 0.43 -6.38 0.67
CA LEU A 203 -0.12 -5.63 -0.47
C LEU A 203 0.75 -4.43 -0.84
N LEU A 204 1.26 -3.69 0.15
CA LEU A 204 2.19 -2.58 -0.09
C LEU A 204 3.45 -3.07 -0.80
N LEU A 205 4.08 -4.13 -0.28
CA LEU A 205 5.29 -4.71 -0.89
C LEU A 205 5.03 -5.20 -2.32
N LEU A 206 3.89 -5.84 -2.58
CA LEU A 206 3.50 -6.25 -3.92
C LEU A 206 3.34 -5.04 -4.86
N ALA A 207 2.76 -3.94 -4.39
CA ALA A 207 2.62 -2.71 -5.17
C ALA A 207 3.98 -2.07 -5.52
N GLU A 208 4.97 -2.20 -4.64
CA GLU A 208 6.36 -1.80 -4.88
C GLU A 208 7.15 -2.79 -5.76
N GLY A 209 6.50 -3.83 -6.28
CA GLY A 209 7.12 -4.85 -7.13
C GLY A 209 7.97 -5.87 -6.37
N VAL A 210 7.88 -5.92 -5.04
CA VAL A 210 8.53 -6.95 -4.23
C VAL A 210 7.71 -8.24 -4.34
N ASN A 211 8.36 -9.33 -4.71
CA ASN A 211 7.72 -10.64 -4.76
C ASN A 211 7.42 -11.15 -3.35
N VAL A 212 6.16 -11.07 -2.93
CA VAL A 212 5.66 -11.60 -1.66
C VAL A 212 4.85 -12.87 -1.94
N PRO A 213 5.07 -13.98 -1.21
CA PRO A 213 4.33 -15.22 -1.40
C PRO A 213 2.93 -15.17 -0.75
N LEU A 214 2.16 -14.13 -1.09
CA LEU A 214 0.76 -13.95 -0.76
C LEU A 214 -0.08 -14.49 -1.93
N ALA A 215 -0.94 -15.47 -1.66
CA ALA A 215 -1.75 -16.12 -2.69
C ALA A 215 -3.18 -16.35 -2.21
N ILE A 216 -4.10 -16.36 -3.17
CA ILE A 216 -5.45 -16.88 -2.98
C ILE A 216 -5.45 -18.32 -3.48
N ASN A 217 -5.76 -19.25 -2.59
CA ASN A 217 -5.92 -20.66 -2.91
C ASN A 217 -7.41 -20.98 -3.00
N GLU A 218 -7.88 -21.26 -4.22
CA GLU A 218 -9.26 -21.68 -4.46
C GLU A 218 -9.31 -23.21 -4.51
N SER A 219 -10.24 -23.80 -3.75
CA SER A 219 -10.69 -25.17 -3.92
C SER A 219 -12.19 -25.18 -4.24
N GLN A 220 -12.73 -26.35 -4.59
CA GLN A 220 -14.15 -26.50 -4.94
C GLN A 220 -15.13 -25.97 -3.86
N SER A 221 -14.69 -25.84 -2.60
CA SER A 221 -15.55 -25.48 -1.48
C SER A 221 -15.05 -24.30 -0.63
N ARG A 222 -13.87 -23.73 -0.92
CA ARG A 222 -13.27 -22.68 -0.09
C ARG A 222 -12.29 -21.82 -0.88
N THR A 223 -12.21 -20.56 -0.50
CA THR A 223 -11.26 -19.59 -1.04
C THR A 223 -10.43 -19.07 0.12
N GLU A 224 -9.14 -19.37 0.13
CA GLU A 224 -8.28 -19.08 1.28
C GLU A 224 -7.17 -18.10 0.91
N LEU A 225 -7.00 -17.03 1.69
CA LEU A 225 -5.85 -16.13 1.61
C LEU A 225 -4.70 -16.70 2.44
N VAL A 226 -3.56 -16.97 1.80
CA VAL A 226 -2.39 -17.58 2.43
C VAL A 226 -1.16 -16.72 2.22
N LEU A 227 -0.46 -16.40 3.32
CA LEU A 227 0.89 -15.85 3.27
C LEU A 227 1.88 -16.93 3.69
N LYS A 228 2.66 -17.43 2.74
CA LYS A 228 3.70 -18.44 3.02
C LYS A 228 4.97 -17.79 3.55
N LYS A 229 5.79 -18.59 4.24
CA LYS A 229 7.17 -18.21 4.54
C LYS A 229 8.08 -18.47 3.34
N ALA A 230 9.29 -17.93 3.38
CA ALA A 230 10.28 -18.14 2.32
C ALA A 230 10.86 -19.57 2.31
N ASP A 231 10.81 -20.24 3.47
CA ASP A 231 11.21 -21.62 3.72
C ASP A 231 9.96 -22.53 3.71
N GLU A 232 9.71 -23.25 4.81
CA GLU A 232 8.54 -24.09 4.99
C GLU A 232 7.59 -23.49 6.04
N GLY A 233 6.29 -23.48 5.70
CA GLY A 233 5.21 -23.07 6.58
C GLY A 233 4.53 -21.77 6.17
N GLU A 234 3.63 -21.32 7.04
CA GLU A 234 2.70 -20.22 6.75
C GLU A 234 2.78 -19.18 7.86
N HIS A 235 2.70 -17.91 7.48
CA HIS A 235 2.45 -16.82 8.42
C HIS A 235 0.99 -16.77 8.83
N PHE A 236 0.08 -17.05 7.90
CA PHE A 236 -1.35 -17.24 8.13
C PHE A 236 -2.03 -17.93 6.95
N ARG A 237 -3.20 -18.49 7.23
CA ARG A 237 -4.21 -18.97 6.28
C ARG A 237 -5.58 -18.52 6.79
N LEU A 238 -6.33 -17.85 5.95
CA LEU A 238 -7.63 -17.24 6.27
C LEU A 238 -8.63 -17.69 5.23
N ASN A 239 -9.86 -17.99 5.66
CA ASN A 239 -11.00 -18.33 4.81
C ASN A 239 -12.00 -17.18 4.84
#